data_AF-A0A955M5Y9-F1
#
_entry.id   AF-A0A955M5Y9-F1
#
_cell.length_a   1.000
_cell.length_b   1.000
_cell.length_c   1.000
_cell.angle_alpha   90.00
_cell.angle_beta   90.00
_cell.angle_gamma   90.00
#
_symmetry.space_group_name_H-M   'P 1'
#
loop_
_entity.id
_entity.type
_entity.pdbx_description
1 polymer ?
#
loop_
_entity_poly.entity_id
_entity_poly.type
_entity_poly.pdbx_seq_one_letter_code
_entity_poly.pdbx_strand_id
1 'polypeptide(L)'
;MRQDDYKPFEFDINPHAPLFVIGVVSELVDLPIWTLRKLDELGVVQPKRMGSRTRCYSQRQIIKLNHIRYLIKEKGVNIKGVKVIIEMEYREGPADE
;
A
#
# COMPACT_ATOMS: atom_id res chain seq x y z
N MET A 1 19.05 -30.36 22.06
CA MET A 1 19.08 -29.04 21.41
C MET A 1 18.04 -28.19 22.13
N ARG A 2 18.45 -27.19 22.91
CA ARG A 2 17.51 -26.34 23.69
C ARG A 2 16.87 -25.33 22.74
N GLN A 3 15.60 -25.02 22.96
CA GLN A 3 14.79 -24.11 22.13
C GLN A 3 15.16 -22.62 22.29
N ASP A 4 16.13 -22.28 23.14
CA ASP A 4 16.35 -20.91 23.62
C ASP A 4 17.41 -20.11 22.85
N ASP A 5 18.05 -20.69 21.82
CA ASP A 5 19.06 -20.01 21.00
C ASP A 5 18.47 -19.31 19.74
N TYR A 6 17.14 -19.20 19.64
CA TYR A 6 16.51 -18.44 18.56
C TYR A 6 16.81 -16.95 18.70
N LYS A 7 17.85 -16.48 18.02
CA LYS A 7 18.05 -15.07 17.74
C LYS A 7 17.28 -14.73 16.46
N PRO A 8 16.22 -13.90 16.52
CA PRO A 8 15.57 -13.46 15.30
C PRO A 8 16.58 -12.76 14.41
N PHE A 9 16.54 -13.08 13.12
CA PHE A 9 17.30 -12.35 12.12
C PHE A 9 16.68 -10.96 11.99
N GLU A 10 17.33 -9.97 12.59
CA GLU A 10 16.95 -8.56 12.47
C GLU A 10 17.56 -7.97 11.20
N PHE A 11 16.72 -7.35 10.37
CA PHE A 11 17.14 -6.62 9.17
C PHE A 11 16.29 -5.37 9.01
N ASP A 12 16.92 -4.28 8.59
CA ASP A 12 16.24 -3.02 8.31
C ASP A 12 15.65 -3.06 6.89
N ILE A 13 14.33 -2.92 6.79
CA ILE A 13 13.63 -2.88 5.51
C ILE A 13 13.35 -1.42 5.18
N ASN A 14 13.94 -0.93 4.09
CA ASN A 14 13.59 0.38 3.57
C ASN A 14 12.05 0.46 3.31
N PRO A 15 11.30 1.36 3.99
CA PRO A 15 9.84 1.43 3.87
C PRO A 15 9.33 1.82 2.49
N HIS A 16 10.20 2.33 1.62
CA HIS A 16 9.93 2.71 0.23
C HIS A 16 10.27 1.59 -0.77
N ALA A 17 10.94 0.52 -0.33
CA ALA A 17 11.28 -0.59 -1.20
C ALA A 17 10.01 -1.31 -1.70
N PRO A 18 9.87 -1.58 -3.01
CA PRO A 18 8.68 -2.18 -3.59
C PRO A 18 8.71 -3.71 -3.42
N LEU A 19 8.50 -4.19 -2.20
CA LEU A 19 8.68 -5.60 -1.84
C LEU A 19 7.39 -6.43 -1.88
N PHE A 20 6.22 -5.78 -1.87
CA PHE A 20 4.94 -6.47 -1.70
C PHE A 20 4.16 -6.56 -3.01
N VAL A 21 4.02 -7.77 -3.56
CA VAL A 21 3.24 -7.99 -4.80
C VAL A 21 1.74 -7.73 -4.60
N ILE A 22 1.04 -7.33 -5.66
CA ILE A 22 -0.39 -6.96 -5.59
C ILE A 22 -1.31 -8.00 -4.94
N GLY A 23 -1.02 -9.30 -5.08
CA GLY A 23 -1.79 -10.35 -4.42
C GLY A 23 -1.68 -10.29 -2.90
N VAL A 24 -0.45 -10.24 -2.38
CA VAL A 24 -0.17 -10.08 -0.94
C VAL A 24 -0.80 -8.81 -0.41
N VAL A 25 -0.68 -7.69 -1.14
CA VAL A 25 -1.29 -6.42 -0.74
C VAL A 25 -2.80 -6.51 -0.63
N SER A 26 -3.46 -7.19 -1.59
CA SER A 26 -4.91 -7.39 -1.59
C SER A 26 -5.40 -8.07 -0.31
N GLU A 27 -4.65 -9.08 0.16
CA GLU A 27 -4.94 -9.78 1.41
C GLU A 27 -4.67 -8.89 2.63
N LEU A 28 -3.52 -8.20 2.67
CA LEU A 28 -3.12 -7.36 3.81
C LEU A 28 -4.10 -6.22 4.09
N VAL A 29 -4.60 -5.55 3.04
CA VAL A 29 -5.51 -4.40 3.19
C VAL A 29 -6.97 -4.77 2.97
N ASP A 30 -7.27 -6.05 2.70
CA ASP A 30 -8.63 -6.55 2.46
C ASP A 30 -9.35 -5.72 1.36
N LEU A 31 -8.63 -5.39 0.29
CA LEU A 31 -9.17 -4.71 -0.90
C LEU A 31 -9.02 -5.61 -2.12
N PRO A 32 -10.05 -5.77 -2.97
CA PRO A 32 -9.92 -6.56 -4.19
C PRO A 32 -8.83 -6.05 -5.13
N ILE A 33 -8.15 -6.96 -5.84
CA ILE A 33 -7.10 -6.64 -6.83
C ILE A 33 -7.57 -5.62 -7.87
N TRP A 34 -8.83 -5.71 -8.32
CA TRP A 34 -9.38 -4.76 -9.30
C TRP A 34 -9.41 -3.33 -8.74
N THR A 35 -9.73 -3.17 -7.46
CA THR A 35 -9.74 -1.87 -6.75
C THR A 35 -8.32 -1.31 -6.68
N LEU A 36 -7.34 -2.14 -6.31
CA LEU A 36 -5.92 -1.75 -6.27
C LEU A 36 -5.41 -1.31 -7.65
N ARG A 37 -5.77 -2.04 -8.71
CA ARG A 37 -5.47 -1.65 -10.09
C ARG A 37 -6.12 -0.31 -10.44
N LYS A 38 -7.35 -0.06 -9.98
CA LYS A 38 -8.04 1.19 -10.26
C LYS A 38 -7.42 2.39 -9.55
N LEU A 39 -6.97 2.19 -8.31
CA LEU A 39 -6.24 3.20 -7.55
C LEU A 39 -4.90 3.55 -8.21
N ASP A 40 -4.19 2.55 -8.75
CA ASP A 40 -2.99 2.74 -9.58
C ASP A 40 -3.28 3.51 -10.87
N GLU A 41 -4.29 3.09 -11.64
CA GLU A 41 -4.71 3.79 -12.88
C GLU A 41 -5.05 5.27 -12.64
N LEU A 42 -5.61 5.60 -11.48
CA LEU A 42 -5.99 6.96 -11.11
C LEU A 42 -4.84 7.76 -10.50
N GLY A 43 -3.68 7.14 -10.26
CA GLY A 43 -2.49 7.73 -9.67
C GLY A 43 -2.57 7.93 -8.15
N VAL A 44 -3.58 7.36 -7.47
CA VAL A 44 -3.79 7.53 -6.01
C VAL A 44 -2.69 6.80 -5.23
N VAL A 45 -2.28 5.62 -5.71
CA VAL A 45 -1.16 4.84 -5.20
C VAL A 45 -0.36 4.36 -6.40
N GLN A 46 0.94 4.64 -6.45
CA GLN A 46 1.77 4.40 -7.64
C GLN A 46 2.80 3.28 -7.40
N PRO A 47 2.41 1.99 -7.44
CA PRO A 47 3.32 0.88 -7.25
C PRO A 47 4.41 0.83 -8.32
N LYS A 48 5.59 0.32 -7.97
CA LYS A 48 6.64 0.03 -8.96
C LYS A 48 6.31 -1.26 -9.70
N ARG A 49 6.65 -1.33 -10.99
CA ARG A 49 6.60 -2.58 -11.75
C ARG A 49 7.96 -3.28 -11.66
N MET A 50 7.97 -4.54 -11.21
CA MET A 50 9.17 -5.39 -11.22
C MET A 50 9.04 -6.48 -12.28
N GLY A 51 10.12 -6.73 -13.03
CA GLY A 51 10.12 -7.66 -14.16
C GLY A 51 9.11 -7.24 -15.26
N SER A 52 8.49 -8.23 -15.91
CA SER A 52 7.66 -8.00 -17.10
C SER A 52 6.21 -7.57 -16.84
N ARG A 53 5.69 -7.49 -15.61
CA ARG A 53 4.36 -6.86 -15.34
C ARG A 53 3.88 -6.72 -13.88
N THR A 54 4.60 -7.22 -12.88
CA THR A 54 4.03 -7.33 -11.53
C THR A 54 4.12 -6.00 -10.77
N ARG A 55 2.97 -5.50 -10.31
CA ARG A 55 2.88 -4.35 -9.41
C ARG A 55 3.36 -4.74 -8.03
N CYS A 56 4.35 -4.02 -7.54
CA CYS A 56 4.94 -4.20 -6.24
C CYS A 56 4.84 -2.89 -5.46
N TYR A 57 4.31 -2.99 -4.26
CA TYR A 57 4.02 -1.88 -3.36
C TYR A 57 5.08 -1.83 -2.27
N SER A 58 5.29 -0.63 -1.75
CA SER A 58 6.11 -0.42 -0.56
C SER A 58 5.29 -0.48 0.71
N GLN A 59 5.96 -0.54 1.86
CA GLN A 59 5.30 -0.52 3.17
C GLN A 59 4.48 0.76 3.37
N ARG A 60 5.03 1.94 2.98
CA ARG A 60 4.28 3.21 3.03
C ARG A 60 3.02 3.17 2.17
N GLN A 61 3.07 2.54 1.01
CA GLN A 61 1.89 2.40 0.15
C GLN A 61 0.84 1.49 0.76
N ILE A 62 1.24 0.44 1.50
CA ILE A 62 0.30 -0.42 2.24
C ILE A 62 -0.39 0.38 3.35
N ILE A 63 0.35 1.21 4.10
CA ILE A 63 -0.23 2.09 5.13
C ILE A 63 -1.25 3.04 4.51
N LYS A 64 -0.91 3.67 3.39
CA LYS A 64 -1.83 4.53 2.62
C LYS A 64 -3.07 3.75 2.15
N LEU A 65 -2.89 2.53 1.65
CA LEU A 65 -3.99 1.67 1.22
C LEU A 65 -4.91 1.26 2.37
N ASN A 66 -4.39 1.11 3.59
CA ASN A 66 -5.20 0.85 4.77
C ASN A 66 -6.13 2.03 5.11
N HIS A 67 -5.64 3.26 4.96
CA HIS A 67 -6.48 4.47 5.09
C HIS A 67 -7.52 4.55 3.97
N ILE A 68 -7.13 4.26 2.72
CA ILE A 68 -8.06 4.20 1.59
C ILE A 68 -9.15 3.14 1.82
N ARG A 69 -8.78 1.97 2.35
CA ARG A 69 -9.72 0.92 2.73
C ARG A 69 -10.76 1.46 3.71
N TYR A 70 -10.33 2.20 4.75
CA TYR A 70 -11.23 2.84 5.70
C TYR A 70 -12.25 3.78 5.02
N LEU A 71 -11.79 4.61 4.08
CA LEU A 71 -12.68 5.49 3.34
C LEU A 71 -13.69 4.72 2.47
N ILE A 72 -13.28 3.62 1.86
CA ILE A 72 -14.15 2.83 0.98
C ILE A 72 -15.16 1.99 1.78
N LYS A 73 -14.70 1.18 2.73
CA LYS A 73 -15.55 0.17 3.40
C LYS A 73 -16.37 0.77 4.53
N GLU A 74 -15.78 1.65 5.34
CA GLU A 74 -16.43 2.19 6.53
C GLU A 74 -17.14 3.52 6.26
N LYS A 75 -16.59 4.36 5.37
CA LYS A 75 -17.21 5.66 5.01
C LYS A 75 -18.04 5.61 3.74
N GLY A 76 -18.02 4.50 3.00
CA GLY A 76 -18.79 4.35 1.77
C GLY A 76 -18.34 5.29 0.64
N VAL A 77 -17.11 5.80 0.71
CA VAL A 77 -16.58 6.74 -0.28
C VAL A 77 -16.17 5.97 -1.54
N ASN A 78 -16.65 6.41 -2.69
CA ASN A 78 -16.25 5.81 -3.96
C ASN A 78 -14.81 6.19 -4.37
N ILE A 79 -14.22 5.47 -5.32
CA ILE A 79 -12.81 5.64 -5.72
C ILE A 79 -12.48 7.06 -6.20
N LYS A 80 -13.42 7.76 -6.86
CA LYS A 80 -13.20 9.16 -7.28
C LYS A 80 -13.16 10.10 -6.07
N GLY A 81 -14.05 9.90 -5.10
CA GLY A 81 -14.05 10.65 -3.85
C GLY A 81 -12.79 10.40 -3.03
N VAL A 82 -12.34 9.14 -2.94
CA VAL A 82 -11.05 8.79 -2.30
C VAL A 82 -9.91 9.58 -2.91
N LYS A 83 -9.82 9.66 -4.25
CA LYS A 83 -8.77 10.43 -4.92
C LYS A 83 -8.74 11.88 -4.44
N VAL A 84 -9.89 12.54 -4.42
CA VAL A 84 -10.00 13.95 -4.00
C VAL A 84 -9.57 14.11 -2.53
N ILE A 85 -10.07 13.25 -1.62
CA ILE A 85 -9.72 13.30 -0.20
C ILE A 85 -8.21 13.14 0.00
N ILE A 86 -7.63 12.11 -0.63
CA ILE A 86 -6.19 11.84 -0.54
C ILE A 86 -5.39 13.01 -1.15
N GLU A 87 -5.78 13.56 -2.30
CA GLU A 87 -5.08 14.72 -2.88
C GLU A 87 -5.14 15.95 -1.97
N MET A 88 -6.22 16.13 -1.20
CA MET A 88 -6.35 17.20 -0.21
C MET A 88 -5.44 16.94 1.01
N GLU A 89 -5.49 15.75 1.59
CA GLU A 89 -4.67 15.37 2.76
C GLU A 89 -3.16 15.50 2.48
N TYR A 90 -2.72 15.12 1.28
CA TYR A 90 -1.29 15.17 0.90
C TYR A 90 -0.83 16.54 0.40
N ARG A 91 -1.74 17.50 0.14
CA ARG A 91 -1.35 18.91 -0.09
C ARG A 91 -1.01 19.64 1.20
N GLU A 92 -1.52 19.16 2.33
CA GLU A 92 -1.31 19.76 3.66
C GLU A 92 -0.17 19.08 4.44
N GLY A 93 0.41 17.99 3.92
CA GLY A 93 1.58 17.32 4.48
C GLY A 93 2.87 17.63 3.70
N PRO A 94 4.07 17.49 4.33
CA PRO A 94 5.32 17.64 3.61
C PRO A 94 5.37 16.60 2.48
N ALA A 95 5.61 17.06 1.25
CA ALA A 95 5.79 16.20 0.10
C ALA A 95 6.86 15.15 0.43
N ASP A 96 6.52 13.88 0.24
CA ASP A 96 7.44 12.75 0.46
C ASP A 96 8.72 12.96 -0.37
N GLU A 97 9.78 13.52 0.23
CA GLU A 97 11.19 13.47 -0.23
C GLU A 97 11.78 12.07 -0.04
#